data_AF-A0A845Z3W1-F1
#
_entry.id   AF-A0A845Z3W1-F1
#
_cell.length_a   1.000
_cell.length_b   1.000
_cell.length_c   1.000
_cell.angle_alpha   90.00
_cell.angle_beta   90.00
_cell.angle_gamma   90.00
#
_symmetry.space_group_name_H-M   'P 1'
#
loop_
_entity.id
_entity.type
_entity.pdbx_description
1 polymer ?
#
loop_
_entity_poly.entity_id
_entity_poly.type
_entity_poly.pdbx_seq_one_letter_code
_entity_poly.pdbx_strand_id
1 'polypeptide(L)' 'MGWQNSRRIYGVLIHIDTINQKIWIQQDSTEEVIANELVNLGIPYKHIVLAYKTPQ' A
#
# COMPACT_ATOMS: atom_id res chain seq x y z
N MET A 1 -6.10 -3.95 -14.55
CA MET A 1 -5.46 -4.82 -15.58
C MET A 1 -6.10 -4.51 -16.92
N GLY A 2 -5.34 -4.12 -17.96
CA GLY A 2 -5.96 -3.68 -19.22
C GLY A 2 -4.99 -3.62 -20.40
N TRP A 3 -5.42 -3.01 -21.49
CA TRP A 3 -4.64 -2.77 -22.70
C TRP A 3 -4.88 -1.35 -23.21
N GLN A 4 -3.85 -0.71 -23.75
CA GLN A 4 -3.96 0.59 -24.41
C GLN A 4 -3.09 0.57 -25.67
N ASN A 5 -3.69 0.78 -26.85
CA ASN A 5 -2.99 0.79 -28.14
C ASN A 5 -1.99 -0.37 -28.31
N SER A 6 -2.46 -1.60 -28.03
CA SER A 6 -1.66 -2.84 -28.06
C SER A 6 -0.57 -2.99 -26.98
N ARG A 7 -0.43 -2.03 -26.06
CA ARG A 7 0.42 -2.17 -24.86
C ARG A 7 -0.38 -2.76 -23.71
N ARG A 8 0.14 -3.83 -23.10
CA ARG A 8 -0.40 -4.38 -21.86
C ARG A 8 -0.17 -3.39 -20.72
N ILE A 9 -1.23 -3.03 -20.00
CA ILE A 9 -1.14 -2.28 -18.75
C ILE A 9 -1.27 -3.27 -17.59
N TYR A 10 -0.16 -3.44 -16.88
CA TYR A 10 -0.03 -4.27 -15.70
C TYR A 10 0.72 -3.48 -14.63
N GLY A 11 0.21 -3.54 -13.41
CA GLY A 11 0.79 -2.90 -12.25
C GLY A 11 -0.08 -3.17 -11.04
N VAL A 12 0.55 -3.28 -9.87
CA VAL A 12 -0.16 -3.36 -8.60
C VAL A 12 -0.42 -1.95 -8.12
N LEU A 13 -1.68 -1.59 -7.90
CA LEU A 13 -2.04 -0.26 -7.41
C LEU A 13 -1.73 -0.14 -5.92
N ILE A 14 -2.21 -1.11 -5.14
CA ILE A 14 -2.03 -1.23 -3.69
C ILE A 14 -1.74 -2.69 -3.38
N HIS A 15 -0.72 -2.95 -2.55
CA HIS A 15 -0.40 -4.26 -2.01
C HIS A 15 -0.27 -4.16 -0.49
N ILE A 16 -1.14 -4.86 0.23
CA ILE A 16 -1.18 -4.85 1.70
C ILE A 16 -1.20 -6.28 2.20
N ASP A 17 -0.34 -6.56 3.18
CA ASP A 17 -0.34 -7.80 3.96
C ASP A 17 -0.78 -7.54 5.39
N THR A 18 -1.35 -8.55 6.05
CA THR A 18 -1.52 -8.56 7.50
C THR A 18 -0.54 -9.55 8.11
N ILE A 19 0.49 -9.06 8.80
CA ILE A 19 1.55 -9.88 9.39
C ILE A 19 1.70 -9.49 10.86
N ASN A 20 1.63 -10.48 11.76
CA ASN A 20 1.72 -10.27 13.21
C ASN A 20 0.75 -9.21 13.74
N GLN A 21 -0.50 -9.23 13.27
CA GLN A 21 -1.56 -8.27 13.62
C GLN A 21 -1.24 -6.80 13.23
N LYS A 22 -0.27 -6.59 12.34
CA LYS A 22 0.05 -5.29 11.75
C LYS A 22 -0.31 -5.29 10.28
N ILE A 23 -0.61 -4.10 9.77
CA ILE A 23 -0.84 -3.84 8.36
C ILE A 23 0.50 -3.48 7.73
N TRP A 24 0.92 -4.24 6.74
CA TRP A 24 2.17 -4.04 6.00
C TRP A 24 1.82 -3.53 4.61
N ILE A 25 2.13 -2.27 4.35
CA ILE A 25 1.95 -1.67 3.03
C ILE A 25 3.22 -1.99 2.23
N GLN A 26 3.10 -2.96 1.32
CA GLN A 26 4.19 -3.44 0.47
C GLN A 26 4.40 -2.54 -0.74
N GLN A 27 3.31 -2.03 -1.30
CA GLN A 27 3.32 -1.08 -2.40
C GLN A 27 2.09 -0.19 -2.31
N ASP A 28 2.31 1.10 -2.51
CA ASP A 28 1.26 2.09 -2.64
C ASP A 28 1.59 3.01 -3.81
N SER A 29 0.71 3.04 -4.81
CA SER A 29 0.86 3.83 -6.05
C SER A 29 -0.20 4.92 -6.18
N THR A 30 -0.94 5.24 -5.12
CA THR A 30 -1.89 6.34 -5.08
C THR A 30 -1.22 7.66 -4.69
N GLU A 31 -1.79 8.79 -5.13
CA GLU A 31 -1.34 10.13 -4.72
C GLU A 31 -1.67 10.38 -3.24
N GLU A 32 -2.81 9.88 -2.79
CA GLU A 32 -3.22 9.84 -1.39
C GLU A 32 -2.68 8.57 -0.73
N VAL A 33 -1.73 8.71 0.20
CA VAL A 33 -1.05 7.57 0.84
C VAL A 33 -2.03 6.82 1.76
N ILE A 34 -2.24 5.52 1.50
CA ILE A 34 -3.24 4.70 2.21
C ILE A 34 -2.97 4.61 3.73
N ALA A 35 -1.72 4.80 4.15
CA ALA A 35 -1.36 4.87 5.56
C ALA A 35 -2.12 5.99 6.31
N ASN A 36 -2.35 7.14 5.66
CA ASN A 36 -3.09 8.25 6.27
C ASN A 36 -4.57 7.94 6.41
N GLU A 37 -5.17 7.30 5.40
CA GLU A 37 -6.57 6.88 5.45
C GLU A 37 -6.81 5.87 6.58
N LEU A 38 -5.91 4.88 6.74
CA LEU A 38 -6.00 3.90 7.82
C LEU A 38 -5.96 4.58 9.20
N VAL A 39 -5.16 5.63 9.35
CA VAL A 39 -5.10 6.42 10.59
C VAL A 39 -6.38 7.21 10.81
N ASN A 40 -6.95 7.82 9.76
CA ASN A 40 -8.24 8.51 9.83
C ASN A 40 -9.40 7.57 10.19
N LEU A 41 -9.31 6.30 9.79
CA LEU A 41 -10.24 5.22 10.16
C LEU A 41 -10.00 4.67 11.58
N GLY A 42 -9.02 5.20 12.31
CA GLY A 42 -8.76 4.87 13.72
C GLY A 42 -7.67 3.84 13.94
N ILE A 43 -6.93 3.41 12.91
CA ILE A 43 -5.81 2.48 13.07
C ILE A 43 -4.57 3.25 13.53
N PRO A 44 -4.00 2.95 14.71
CA PRO A 44 -2.82 3.65 15.18
C PRO A 44 -1.62 3.42 14.24
N TYR A 45 -0.82 4.48 14.00
CA TYR A 45 0.41 4.41 13.17
C TYR A 45 1.34 3.24 13.56
N LYS A 46 1.45 2.90 14.85
CA LYS A 46 2.26 1.78 15.35
C LYS A 46 1.85 0.39 14.81
N HIS A 47 0.64 0.26 14.29
CA HIS A 47 0.12 -0.96 13.68
C HIS A 47 0.30 -0.97 12.15
N ILE A 48 0.85 0.09 11.57
CA ILE A 48 1.08 0.23 10.14
C ILE A 48 2.59 0.19 9.90
N VAL A 49 3.03 -0.68 9.00
CA VAL A 49 4.43 -0.84 8.58
C VAL A 49 4.52 -0.48 7.10
N LEU A 50 5.39 0.47 6.78
CA LEU A 50 5.71 0.83 5.39
C LEU A 50 6.84 -0.08 4.90
N ALA A 51 6.48 -1.24 4.35
CA ALA A 51 7.42 -2.32 4.04
C ALA A 51 8.34 -2.00 2.84
N TYR A 52 7.94 -1.07 1.97
CA TYR A 52 8.78 -0.56 0.88
C TYR A 52 9.86 0.44 1.35
N LYS A 53 9.81 0.90 2.60
CA LYS A 53 10.88 1.71 3.18
C LYS A 53 11.86 0.78 3.89
N THR A 54 13.14 0.87 3.53
CA THR A 54 14.20 0.16 4.25
C THR A 54 14.20 0.56 5.72
N PRO A 55 14.37 -0.39 6.66
CA PRO A 55 14.62 -0.05 8.06
C PRO A 55 15.85 0.84 8.15
N GLN A 56 15.75 1.95 8.90
CA GLN A 56 16.85 2.88 9.11
C GLN A 56 17.77 2.43 10.23
#